data_AF-A0A962SUI2-F1
#
_entry.id   AF-A0A962SUI2-F1
#
_cell.length_a   1.000
_cell.length_b   1.000
_cell.length_c   1.000
_cell.angle_alpha   90.00
_cell.angle_beta   90.00
_cell.angle_gamma   90.00
#
_symmetry.space_group_name_H-M   'P 1'
#
loop_
_entity.id
_entity.type
_entity.pdbx_description
1 polymer ?
#
loop_
_entity_poly.entity_id
_entity_poly.type
_entity_poly.pdbx_seq_one_letter_code
_entity_poly.pdbx_strand_id
1 'polypeptide(L)'
;MSNDNNLQSHITATQNEIHDAERIAAAQEKRRASARSALQTLILRVIAVIAVIGWAAVLFWQKDELRYWLAGPSIQTVRADLESLLAETAQEVNAYRERTGALPDQLPNPALANLVTYRLAGDDHYILKATLGPVTQEQSY
;
A
#
# COMPACT_ATOMS: atom_id res chain seq x y z
N MET A 1 50.79 62.42 48.82
CA MET A 1 49.62 62.39 47.92
C MET A 1 49.80 61.47 46.70
N SER A 2 50.88 60.69 46.57
CA SER A 2 51.08 59.79 45.40
C SER A 2 50.57 58.34 45.58
N ASN A 3 50.13 57.94 46.78
CA ASN A 3 49.79 56.53 47.05
C ASN A 3 48.32 56.19 46.67
N ASP A 4 47.41 57.17 46.77
CA ASP A 4 45.98 56.96 46.48
C ASP A 4 45.70 56.80 44.98
N ASN A 5 46.45 57.50 44.12
CA ASN A 5 46.34 57.37 42.66
C ASN A 5 46.74 55.99 42.14
N ASN A 6 47.67 55.31 42.83
CA ASN A 6 48.15 53.99 42.42
C ASN A 6 47.18 52.86 42.86
N LEU A 7 46.45 53.08 43.95
CA LEU A 7 45.40 52.15 44.38
C LEU A 7 44.15 52.27 43.48
N GLN A 8 43.77 53.49 43.10
CA GLN A 8 42.64 53.70 42.18
C GLN A 8 42.90 53.14 40.78
N SER A 9 44.13 53.24 40.26
CA SER A 9 44.48 52.65 38.96
C SER A 9 44.42 51.13 38.99
N HIS A 10 44.90 50.49 40.07
CA HIS A 10 44.81 49.05 40.26
C HIS A 10 43.36 48.56 40.37
N ILE A 11 42.53 49.24 41.17
CA ILE A 11 41.10 48.88 41.31
C ILE A 11 40.38 48.99 39.96
N THR A 12 40.64 50.05 39.21
CA THR A 12 40.04 50.26 37.87
C THR A 12 40.51 49.21 36.87
N ALA A 13 41.80 48.84 36.90
CA ALA A 13 42.35 47.79 36.05
C ALA A 13 41.71 46.43 36.36
N THR A 14 41.60 46.05 37.63
CA THR A 14 40.96 44.79 38.04
C THR A 14 39.47 44.76 37.67
N GLN A 15 38.77 45.88 37.78
CA GLN A 15 37.35 45.97 37.41
C GLN A 15 37.14 45.80 35.90
N ASN A 16 38.05 46.34 35.08
CA ASN A 16 38.04 46.13 33.63
C ASN A 16 38.34 44.66 33.27
N GLU A 17 39.30 44.02 33.93
CA GLU A 17 39.62 42.61 33.72
C GLU A 17 38.44 41.67 34.05
N ILE A 18 37.71 41.95 35.13
CA ILE A 18 36.51 41.19 35.50
C ILE A 18 35.41 41.38 34.43
N HIS A 19 35.18 42.62 34.00
CA HIS A 19 34.17 42.92 32.98
C HIS A 19 34.48 42.27 31.63
N ASP A 20 35.76 42.22 31.25
CA ASP A 20 36.20 41.54 30.04
C ASP A 20 36.11 40.01 30.18
N ALA A 21 36.42 39.46 31.36
CA ALA A 21 36.22 38.03 31.64
C ALA A 21 34.74 37.62 31.55
N GLU A 22 33.83 38.43 32.08
CA GLU A 22 32.37 38.22 31.97
C GLU A 22 31.90 38.25 30.52
N ARG A 23 32.41 39.19 29.72
CA ARG A 23 32.11 39.27 28.28
C ARG A 23 32.60 38.05 27.52
N ILE A 24 33.79 37.55 27.85
CA ILE A 24 34.36 36.36 27.22
C ILE A 24 33.57 35.11 27.61
N ALA A 25 33.20 34.97 28.89
CA ALA A 25 32.37 33.86 29.37
C ALA A 25 30.98 33.85 28.69
N ALA A 26 30.32 35.01 28.62
CA ALA A 26 29.04 35.17 27.94
C ALA A 26 29.14 34.89 26.42
N ALA A 27 30.24 35.28 25.78
CA ALA A 27 30.47 34.98 24.36
C ALA A 27 30.72 33.49 24.12
N GLN A 28 31.44 32.80 25.01
CA GLN A 28 31.64 31.36 24.93
C GLN A 28 30.34 30.58 25.15
N GLU A 29 29.50 31.02 26.09
CA GLU A 29 28.21 30.38 26.35
C GLU A 29 27.25 30.52 25.17
N LYS A 30 27.18 31.71 24.55
CA LYS A 30 26.43 31.91 23.30
C LYS A 30 26.91 31.01 22.17
N ARG A 31 28.23 30.82 22.02
CA ARG A 31 28.82 29.89 21.02
C ARG A 31 28.46 28.43 21.29
N ARG A 32 28.42 28.02 22.56
CA ARG A 32 27.99 26.66 22.94
C ARG A 32 26.50 26.44 22.69
N ALA A 33 25.67 27.44 22.99
CA ALA A 33 24.23 27.40 22.70
C ALA A 33 23.95 27.34 21.19
N SER A 34 24.66 28.12 20.38
CA SER A 34 24.53 28.08 18.91
C SER A 34 25.02 26.77 18.30
N ALA A 35 26.08 26.16 18.85
CA ALA A 35 26.55 24.86 18.40
C ALA A 35 25.52 23.75 18.69
N ARG A 36 24.86 23.80 19.86
CA ARG A 36 23.80 22.84 20.23
C ARG A 36 22.56 22.98 19.34
N SER A 37 22.12 24.21 19.05
CA SER A 37 20.97 24.43 18.17
C SER A 37 21.24 24.05 16.72
N ALA A 38 22.46 24.29 16.22
CA ALA A 38 22.88 23.83 14.90
C ALA A 38 22.88 22.30 14.79
N LEU A 39 23.38 21.61 15.82
CA LEU A 39 23.40 20.15 15.88
C LEU A 39 21.98 19.55 15.94
N GLN A 40 21.09 20.12 16.75
CA GLN A 40 19.69 19.72 16.83
C GLN A 40 18.97 19.89 15.48
N THR A 41 19.22 21.00 14.78
CA THR A 41 18.63 21.25 13.46
C THR A 41 19.10 20.23 12.42
N LEU A 42 20.39 19.86 12.45
CA LEU A 42 20.93 18.81 11.58
C LEU A 42 20.29 17.44 11.87
N ILE A 43 20.16 17.06 13.15
CA ILE A 43 19.53 15.80 13.56
C ILE A 43 18.08 15.73 13.08
N LEU A 44 17.30 16.80 13.28
CA LEU A 44 15.91 16.87 12.83
C LEU A 44 15.79 16.71 11.31
N ARG A 45 16.70 17.32 10.52
CA ARG A 45 16.73 17.16 9.07
C ARG A 45 17.06 15.73 8.66
N VAL A 46 18.01 15.08 9.32
CA VAL A 46 18.38 13.69 9.04
C VAL A 46 17.22 12.75 9.35
N ILE A 47 16.55 12.91 10.49
CA ILE A 47 15.38 12.11 10.86
C ILE A 47 14.24 12.31 9.84
N ALA A 48 13.98 13.55 9.42
CA ALA A 48 12.95 13.83 8.41
C ALA A 48 13.25 13.12 7.07
N VAL A 49 14.51 13.12 6.62
CA VAL A 49 14.92 12.42 5.40
C VAL A 49 14.76 10.91 5.54
N ILE A 50 15.19 10.32 6.66
CA ILE A 50 15.02 8.88 6.93
C ILE A 50 13.54 8.51 6.96
N ALA A 51 12.70 9.34 7.59
CA ALA A 51 11.25 9.12 7.63
C ALA A 51 10.64 9.12 6.22
N VAL A 52 11.01 10.09 5.37
CA VAL A 52 10.53 10.15 3.97
C VAL A 52 10.97 8.93 3.18
N ILE A 53 12.23 8.49 3.32
CA ILE A 53 12.74 7.28 2.66
C ILE A 53 12.00 6.03 3.15
N GLY A 54 11.77 5.92 4.46
CA GLY A 54 11.01 4.82 5.05
C GLY A 54 9.57 4.75 4.52
N TRP A 55 8.89 5.88 4.45
CA TRP A 55 7.55 5.97 3.87
C TRP A 55 7.54 5.62 2.38
N ALA A 56 8.52 6.09 1.60
CA ALA A 56 8.64 5.74 0.19
C ALA A 56 8.87 4.23 -0.01
N ALA A 57 9.68 3.60 0.84
CA ALA A 57 9.90 2.16 0.80
C ALA A 57 8.63 1.36 1.12
N VAL A 58 7.85 1.78 2.12
CA VAL A 58 6.55 1.15 2.45
C VAL A 58 5.56 1.27 1.30
N LEU A 59 5.44 2.46 0.70
CA LEU A 59 4.57 2.68 -0.46
C LEU A 59 5.03 1.90 -1.69
N PHE A 60 6.34 1.73 -1.87
CA PHE A 60 6.90 0.92 -2.95
C PHE A 60 6.63 -0.57 -2.75
N TRP A 61 6.71 -1.09 -1.52
CA TRP A 61 6.37 -2.48 -1.22
C TRP A 61 4.88 -2.77 -1.39
N GLN A 62 4.01 -1.83 -1.00
CA GLN A 62 2.57 -1.98 -1.20
C GLN A 62 2.14 -1.87 -2.67
N LYS A 63 3.00 -1.42 -3.60
CA LYS A 63 2.61 -1.33 -5.02
C LYS A 63 2.28 -2.68 -5.64
N ASP A 64 2.97 -3.75 -5.25
CA ASP A 64 2.71 -5.07 -5.81
C ASP A 64 1.40 -5.66 -5.26
N GLU A 65 1.10 -5.42 -3.98
CA GLU A 65 -0.14 -5.83 -3.34
C GLU A 65 -1.34 -5.00 -3.81
N LEU A 66 -1.17 -3.69 -4.01
CA LEU A 66 -2.16 -2.82 -4.65
C LEU A 66 -2.39 -3.22 -6.10
N ARG A 67 -1.36 -3.58 -6.87
CA ARG A 67 -1.54 -4.10 -8.24
C ARG A 67 -2.31 -5.40 -8.25
N TYR A 68 -2.05 -6.30 -7.31
CA TYR A 68 -2.80 -7.55 -7.15
C TYR A 68 -4.28 -7.28 -6.84
N TRP A 69 -4.57 -6.32 -5.95
CA TRP A 69 -5.94 -5.93 -5.63
C TRP A 69 -6.65 -5.13 -6.72
N LEU A 70 -5.95 -4.25 -7.44
CA LEU A 70 -6.54 -3.42 -8.51
C LEU A 70 -6.67 -4.14 -9.86
N ALA A 71 -5.92 -5.21 -10.10
CA ALA A 71 -5.98 -5.92 -11.39
C ALA A 71 -7.28 -6.72 -11.59
N GLY A 72 -8.06 -6.94 -10.53
CA GLY A 72 -9.20 -7.86 -10.56
C GLY A 72 -8.75 -9.30 -10.87
N PRO A 73 -9.65 -10.29 -10.79
CA PRO A 73 -9.34 -11.61 -11.33
C PRO A 73 -8.97 -11.45 -12.81
N SER A 74 -7.84 -12.01 -13.21
CA SER A 74 -7.41 -11.93 -14.60
C SER A 74 -8.50 -12.51 -15.52
N ILE A 75 -8.67 -11.96 -16.72
CA ILE A 75 -9.64 -12.47 -17.71
C ILE A 75 -9.45 -13.99 -17.94
N GLN A 76 -8.22 -14.49 -17.81
CA GLN A 76 -7.91 -15.91 -17.91
C GLN A 76 -8.48 -16.71 -16.74
N THR A 77 -8.38 -16.20 -15.51
CA THR A 77 -8.98 -16.83 -14.32
C THR A 77 -10.50 -16.88 -14.46
N VAL A 78 -11.13 -15.76 -14.85
CA VAL A 78 -12.58 -15.73 -15.08
C VAL A 78 -13.01 -16.73 -16.16
N ARG A 79 -12.24 -16.85 -17.25
CA ARG A 79 -12.51 -17.85 -18.29
C ARG A 79 -12.37 -19.28 -17.75
N ALA A 80 -11.33 -19.58 -16.98
CA ALA A 80 -11.14 -20.90 -16.39
C ALA A 80 -12.29 -21.27 -15.44
N ASP A 81 -12.75 -20.30 -14.62
CA ASP A 81 -13.87 -20.50 -13.71
C ASP A 81 -15.19 -20.75 -14.48
N LEU A 82 -15.44 -19.97 -15.55
CA LEU A 82 -16.61 -20.19 -16.42
C LEU A 82 -16.54 -21.54 -17.14
N GLU A 83 -15.36 -21.98 -17.56
CA GLU A 83 -15.17 -23.29 -18.19
C GLU A 83 -15.45 -24.44 -17.22
N SER A 84 -14.96 -24.32 -15.98
CA SER A 84 -15.26 -25.28 -14.92
C SER A 84 -16.76 -25.35 -14.62
N LEU A 85 -17.43 -24.19 -14.55
CA LEU A 85 -18.86 -24.09 -14.33
C LEU A 85 -19.67 -24.76 -15.46
N LEU A 86 -19.30 -24.50 -16.72
CA LEU A 86 -19.94 -25.11 -17.88
C LEU A 86 -19.72 -26.63 -17.89
N ALA A 87 -18.53 -27.11 -17.55
CA ALA A 87 -18.22 -28.53 -17.47
C ALA A 87 -19.02 -29.26 -16.39
N GLU A 88 -19.14 -28.67 -15.19
CA GLU A 88 -19.95 -29.22 -14.10
C GLU A 88 -21.44 -29.27 -14.51
N THR A 89 -21.91 -28.21 -15.15
CA THR A 89 -23.29 -28.14 -15.66
C THR A 89 -23.55 -29.21 -16.73
N ALA A 90 -22.61 -29.40 -17.67
CA ALA A 90 -22.70 -30.43 -18.70
C ALA A 90 -22.71 -31.84 -18.08
N GLN A 91 -21.89 -32.07 -17.06
CA GLN A 91 -21.87 -33.35 -16.34
C GLN A 91 -23.24 -33.64 -15.72
N GLU A 92 -23.91 -32.63 -15.15
CA GLU A 92 -25.22 -32.81 -14.55
C GLU A 92 -26.32 -33.08 -15.59
N VAL A 93 -26.32 -32.35 -16.71
CA VAL A 93 -27.23 -32.60 -17.84
C VAL A 93 -27.04 -34.01 -18.39
N ASN A 94 -25.79 -34.44 -18.58
CA ASN A 94 -25.48 -35.78 -19.06
C ASN A 94 -25.90 -36.86 -18.06
N ALA A 95 -25.68 -36.64 -16.76
CA ALA A 95 -26.15 -37.56 -15.71
C ALA A 95 -27.68 -37.62 -15.63
N TYR A 96 -28.39 -36.55 -15.96
CA TYR A 96 -29.84 -36.59 -16.13
C TYR A 96 -30.25 -37.41 -17.35
N ARG A 97 -29.57 -37.20 -18.49
CA ARG A 97 -29.79 -37.97 -19.73
C ARG A 97 -29.56 -39.46 -19.52
N GLU A 98 -28.51 -39.84 -18.82
CA GLU A 98 -28.21 -41.24 -18.48
C GLU A 98 -29.31 -41.89 -17.61
N ARG A 99 -29.92 -41.10 -16.72
CA ARG A 99 -30.99 -41.59 -15.82
C ARG A 99 -32.36 -41.68 -16.47
N THR A 100 -32.68 -40.77 -17.38
CA THR A 100 -34.03 -40.63 -17.95
C THR A 100 -34.14 -41.04 -19.42
N GLY A 101 -33.00 -41.15 -20.12
CA GLY A 101 -32.94 -41.42 -21.55
C GLY A 101 -33.21 -40.20 -22.44
N ALA A 102 -33.44 -39.01 -21.86
CA ALA A 102 -33.75 -37.79 -22.61
C ALA A 102 -33.00 -36.58 -22.02
N LEU A 103 -32.76 -35.55 -22.84
CA LEU A 103 -32.26 -34.27 -22.34
C LEU A 103 -33.33 -33.58 -21.48
N PRO A 104 -32.94 -32.89 -20.40
CA PRO A 104 -33.89 -32.20 -19.56
C PRO A 104 -34.39 -30.92 -20.25
N ASP A 105 -35.69 -30.61 -20.14
CA ASP A 105 -36.25 -29.38 -20.71
C ASP A 105 -35.65 -28.10 -20.10
N GLN A 106 -35.16 -28.20 -18.87
CA GLN A 106 -34.55 -27.13 -18.08
C GLN A 106 -33.34 -27.66 -17.31
N LEU A 107 -32.46 -26.77 -16.86
CA LEU A 107 -31.32 -27.18 -16.03
C LEU A 107 -31.79 -27.94 -14.78
N PRO A 108 -31.28 -29.16 -14.52
CA PRO A 108 -31.66 -29.94 -13.34
C PRO A 108 -31.40 -29.20 -12.02
N ASN A 109 -30.33 -28.40 -11.97
CA ASN A 109 -30.01 -27.56 -10.83
C ASN A 109 -30.44 -26.10 -11.06
N PRO A 110 -31.48 -25.62 -10.35
CA PRO A 110 -31.98 -24.26 -10.49
C PRO A 110 -31.00 -23.20 -10.00
N ALA A 111 -30.04 -23.55 -9.12
CA ALA A 111 -29.00 -22.61 -8.68
C ALA A 111 -28.05 -22.26 -9.84
N LEU A 112 -27.77 -23.21 -10.72
CA LEU A 112 -26.93 -23.00 -11.91
C LEU A 112 -27.68 -22.25 -13.02
N ALA A 113 -29.01 -22.33 -13.07
CA ALA A 113 -29.83 -21.62 -14.07
C ALA A 113 -29.69 -20.10 -14.02
N ASN A 114 -29.29 -19.53 -12.87
CA ASN A 114 -29.00 -18.09 -12.74
C ASN A 114 -27.64 -17.70 -13.34
N LEU A 115 -26.74 -18.66 -13.54
CA LEU A 115 -25.36 -18.44 -13.98
C LEU A 115 -25.11 -18.96 -15.40
N VAL A 116 -25.83 -20.01 -15.79
CA VAL A 116 -25.70 -20.70 -17.08
C VAL A 116 -27.03 -20.71 -17.79
N THR A 117 -27.04 -20.20 -19.02
CA THR A 117 -28.16 -20.34 -19.95
C THR A 117 -28.05 -21.68 -20.65
N TYR A 118 -29.09 -22.50 -20.52
CA TYR A 118 -29.26 -23.76 -21.24
C TYR A 118 -30.23 -23.60 -22.40
N ARG A 119 -29.87 -24.13 -23.57
CA ARG A 119 -30.74 -24.18 -24.74
C ARG A 119 -30.60 -25.52 -25.43
N LEU A 120 -31.72 -26.19 -25.66
CA LEU A 120 -31.81 -27.34 -26.55
C LEU A 120 -31.58 -26.89 -28.00
N ALA A 121 -30.64 -27.54 -28.69
CA ALA A 121 -30.32 -27.31 -30.09
C ALA A 121 -30.79 -28.46 -31.00
N GLY A 122 -31.26 -29.57 -30.42
CA GLY A 122 -31.84 -30.72 -31.10
C GLY A 122 -32.22 -31.82 -30.09
N ASP A 123 -32.62 -32.98 -30.60
CA ASP A 123 -33.07 -34.12 -29.76
C ASP A 123 -31.96 -34.70 -28.88
N ASP A 124 -30.69 -34.56 -29.30
CA ASP A 124 -29.51 -35.03 -28.55
C ASP A 124 -28.42 -33.96 -28.42
N HIS A 125 -28.77 -32.69 -28.66
CA HIS A 125 -27.82 -31.58 -28.65
C HIS A 125 -28.29 -30.42 -27.79
N TYR A 126 -27.35 -29.84 -27.03
CA TYR A 126 -27.62 -28.67 -26.21
C TYR A 126 -26.45 -27.71 -26.16
N ILE A 127 -26.77 -26.46 -25.86
CA ILE A 127 -25.80 -25.37 -25.74
C ILE A 127 -25.88 -24.84 -24.31
N LEU A 128 -24.71 -24.73 -23.68
CA LEU A 128 -24.51 -24.06 -22.41
C LEU A 128 -23.77 -22.75 -22.63
N LYS A 129 -24.27 -21.67 -22.06
CA LYS A 129 -23.66 -20.35 -22.14
C LYS A 129 -23.58 -19.71 -20.77
N ALA A 130 -22.39 -19.28 -20.37
CA ALA A 130 -22.16 -18.55 -19.12
C ALA A 130 -21.55 -17.18 -19.41
N THR A 131 -21.94 -16.17 -18.64
CA THR A 131 -21.47 -14.79 -18.84
C THR A 131 -21.15 -14.15 -17.49
N LEU A 132 -19.93 -13.66 -17.33
CA LEU A 132 -19.51 -12.90 -16.16
C LEU A 132 -18.77 -11.64 -16.60
N GLY A 133 -19.41 -10.48 -16.39
CA GLY A 133 -18.90 -9.20 -16.87
C GLY A 133 -18.72 -9.19 -18.40
N PRO A 134 -17.52 -8.84 -18.94
CA PRO A 134 -17.27 -8.83 -20.38
C PRO A 134 -16.93 -10.21 -20.96
N VAL A 135 -16.79 -11.25 -20.13
CA VAL A 135 -16.40 -12.59 -20.57
C VAL A 135 -17.64 -13.43 -20.79
N THR A 136 -17.80 -13.94 -22.00
CA THR A 136 -18.84 -14.91 -22.38
C THR A 136 -18.17 -16.18 -22.87
N GLN A 137 -18.64 -17.32 -22.39
CA GLN A 137 -18.20 -18.63 -22.85
C GLN A 137 -19.42 -19.47 -23.21
N GLU A 138 -19.32 -20.16 -24.34
CA GLU A 138 -20.38 -20.98 -24.91
C GLU A 138 -19.78 -22.31 -25.34
N GLN A 139 -20.46 -23.40 -24.98
CA GLN A 139 -20.05 -24.77 -25.32
C GLN A 139 -21.28 -25.54 -25.80
N SER A 140 -21.10 -26.25 -26.91
CA SER A 140 -22.10 -27.13 -27.52
C SER A 140 -21.75 -28.59 -27.24
N TYR A 141 -22.74 -29.37 -26.86
CA TYR A 141 -22.64 -30.80 -26.57
C TYR A 141 -23.62 -31.59 -27.43
#